data_AF-A0A2N3NAI1-F1
#
_entry.id   AF-A0A2N3NAI1-F1
#
_cell.length_a   1.000
_cell.length_b   1.000
_cell.length_c   1.000
_cell.angle_alpha   90.00
_cell.angle_beta   90.00
_cell.angle_gamma   90.00
#
_symmetry.space_group_name_H-M   'P 1'
#
loop_
_entity.id
_entity.type
_entity.pdbx_description
1 polymer ?
#
loop_
_entity_poly.entity_id
_entity_poly.type
_entity_poly.pdbx_seq_one_letter_code
_entity_poly.pdbx_strand_id
1 'polypeptide(L)' 'MSKGKKSYCRFKVEDEQSMVTSRELLSWACIRLDRLRCGYRFVSLMDPKGRPIPDGKLLIKVEKVTY' A
#
# COMPACT_ATOMS: atom_id res chain seq x y z
N MET A 1 20.31 21.45 -5.93
CA MET A 1 19.60 20.15 -6.07
C MET A 1 19.63 19.42 -4.74
N SER A 2 18.59 19.57 -3.90
CA SER A 2 18.50 18.83 -2.64
C SER A 2 18.19 17.35 -2.92
N LYS A 3 19.03 16.43 -2.43
CA LYS A 3 18.76 14.98 -2.48
C LYS A 3 17.56 14.68 -1.59
N GLY A 4 16.36 14.67 -2.15
CA GLY A 4 15.11 14.43 -1.42
C GLY A 4 15.06 13.04 -0.79
N LYS A 5 14.67 12.97 0.51
CA LYS A 5 14.39 11.72 1.23
C LYS A 5 13.35 10.91 0.44
N LYS A 6 13.69 9.65 0.11
CA LYS A 6 12.77 8.72 -0.58
C LYS A 6 11.87 8.04 0.43
N SER A 7 10.70 8.63 0.69
CA SER A 7 9.67 8.04 1.57
C SER A 7 8.71 7.13 0.79
N TYR A 8 8.19 6.09 1.45
CA TYR A 8 7.27 5.11 0.87
C TYR A 8 6.06 4.90 1.78
N CYS A 9 4.91 4.64 1.18
CA CYS A 9 3.70 4.18 1.86
C CYS A 9 3.47 2.71 1.49
N ARG A 10 3.34 1.85 2.50
CA ARG A 10 3.05 0.42 2.32
C ARG A 10 1.67 0.11 2.85
N PHE A 11 0.84 -0.45 1.98
CA PHE A 11 -0.46 -1.00 2.33
C PHE A 11 -0.31 -2.52 2.48
N LYS A 12 -0.91 -3.08 3.53
CA LYS A 12 -1.00 -4.52 3.75
C LYS A 12 -2.44 -4.89 4.00
N VAL A 13 -2.86 -6.01 3.43
CA VAL A 13 -4.12 -6.68 3.71
C VAL A 13 -3.75 -8.00 4.35
N GLU A 14 -4.15 -8.19 5.59
CA GLU A 14 -3.84 -9.35 6.41
C GLU A 14 -5.16 -9.99 6.86
N ASP A 15 -5.19 -11.32 6.98
CA ASP A 15 -6.31 -12.02 7.61
C ASP A 15 -6.13 -12.02 9.14
N GLU A 16 -7.20 -11.74 9.85
CA GLU A 16 -7.24 -11.78 11.31
C GLU A 16 -7.84 -13.11 11.80
N GLN A 17 -7.31 -14.23 11.31
CA GLN A 17 -7.71 -15.55 11.77
C GLN A 17 -6.79 -16.07 12.89
N SER A 18 -7.32 -15.95 14.11
CA SER A 18 -6.96 -16.65 15.36
C SER A 18 -5.66 -16.28 16.09
N MET A 19 -5.78 -16.14 17.42
CA MET A 19 -4.77 -15.67 18.40
C MET A 19 -3.47 -16.51 18.49
N VAL A 20 -3.31 -17.56 17.68
CA VAL A 20 -2.25 -18.58 17.83
C VAL A 20 -1.32 -18.63 16.61
N THR A 21 -1.73 -18.09 15.45
CA THR A 21 -0.97 -18.15 14.20
C THR A 21 -0.65 -16.72 13.74
N SER A 22 0.57 -16.48 13.26
CA SER A 22 0.97 -15.16 12.75
C SER A 22 0.01 -14.68 11.66
N ARG A 23 -0.46 -13.42 11.74
CA ARG A 23 -1.31 -12.78 10.73
C ARG A 23 -0.81 -13.09 9.32
N GLU A 24 -1.62 -13.80 8.53
CA GLU A 24 -1.26 -14.17 7.16
C GLU A 24 -1.38 -12.93 6.26
N LEU A 25 -0.28 -12.56 5.60
CA LEU A 25 -0.30 -11.51 4.59
C LEU A 25 -1.06 -12.04 3.37
N LEU A 26 -2.21 -11.45 3.07
CA LEU A 26 -3.01 -11.81 1.90
C LEU A 26 -2.54 -11.03 0.67
N SER A 27 -2.29 -9.73 0.83
CA SER A 27 -1.80 -8.87 -0.26
C SER A 27 -1.16 -7.59 0.22
N TRP A 28 -0.44 -6.90 -0.65
CA TRP A 28 0.25 -5.66 -0.32
C TRP A 28 0.45 -4.75 -1.53
N ALA A 29 0.73 -3.48 -1.26
CA ALA A 29 1.23 -2.53 -2.24
C ALA A 29 2.26 -1.60 -1.59
N CYS A 30 3.28 -1.20 -2.34
CA CYS A 30 4.27 -0.22 -1.89
C CYS A 30 4.41 0.89 -2.93
N ILE A 31 4.10 2.12 -2.54
CA ILE A 31 4.09 3.29 -3.43
C ILE A 31 5.01 4.34 -2.84
N ARG A 32 5.86 4.95 -3.68
CA ARG A 32 6.64 6.11 -3.25
C ARG A 32 5.72 7.28 -2.93
N LEU A 33 5.97 7.95 -1.80
CA LEU A 33 5.12 9.02 -1.30
C LEU A 33 5.00 10.20 -2.28
N ASP A 34 6.06 10.48 -3.03
CA ASP A 34 6.09 11.52 -4.07
C ASP A 34 5.18 11.20 -5.26
N ARG A 35 4.97 9.92 -5.57
CA ARG A 35 4.08 9.45 -6.65
C ARG A 35 2.62 9.38 -6.25
N LEU A 36 2.33 9.38 -4.95
CA LEU A 36 0.96 9.30 -4.45
C LEU A 36 0.28 10.66 -4.60
N ARG A 37 -0.66 10.81 -5.54
CA ARG A 37 -1.41 12.07 -5.75
C ARG A 37 -2.61 12.17 -4.81
N CYS A 38 -2.95 13.38 -4.35
CA CYS A 38 -4.13 13.63 -3.52
C CYS A 38 -5.45 13.23 -4.22
N GLY A 39 -6.51 13.01 -3.43
CA GLY A 39 -7.85 12.61 -3.89
C GLY A 39 -8.08 11.10 -3.83
N TYR A 40 -9.16 10.63 -4.47
CA TYR A 40 -9.48 9.20 -4.57
C TYR A 40 -8.61 8.49 -5.61
N ARG A 41 -8.06 7.34 -5.25
CA ARG A 41 -7.15 6.55 -6.10
C ARG A 41 -7.38 5.06 -5.88
N PHE A 42 -7.24 4.28 -6.95
CA PHE A 42 -7.07 2.83 -6.85
C PHE A 42 -5.58 2.48 -6.75
N VAL A 43 -5.26 1.59 -5.83
CA VAL A 43 -3.94 1.00 -5.67
C VAL A 43 -4.03 -0.48 -6.04
N SER A 44 -3.27 -0.88 -7.06
CA SER A 44 -3.16 -2.30 -7.42
C SER A 44 -2.39 -3.07 -6.35
N LEU A 45 -2.98 -4.19 -5.92
CA LEU A 45 -2.42 -5.07 -4.91
C LEU A 45 -1.58 -6.18 -5.57
N MET A 46 -0.59 -6.63 -4.83
CA MET A 46 0.26 -7.77 -5.15
C MET A 46 0.03 -8.87 -4.12
N ASP A 47 0.15 -10.12 -4.56
CA ASP A 47 0.15 -11.26 -3.66
C ASP A 47 1.44 -11.28 -2.81
N PRO A 48 1.54 -12.19 -1.83
CA PRO A 48 2.71 -12.26 -0.95
C PRO A 48 4.02 -12.60 -1.69
N LYS A 49 3.92 -13.17 -2.90
CA LYS A 49 5.06 -13.49 -3.77
C LYS A 49 5.44 -12.33 -4.71
N GLY A 50 4.74 -11.19 -4.62
CA GLY A 50 4.99 -10.00 -5.43
C GLY A 50 4.36 -10.05 -6.82
N ARG A 51 3.41 -10.96 -7.06
CA ARG A 51 2.71 -11.07 -8.34
C ARG A 51 1.49 -10.15 -8.33
N PRO A 52 1.19 -9.42 -9.43
CA PRO A 52 -0.05 -8.64 -9.52
C PRO A 52 -1.27 -9.53 -9.33
N ILE A 53 -2.22 -9.10 -8.50
CA ILE A 53 -3.52 -9.77 -8.35
C ILE A 53 -4.45 -9.20 -9.43
N PRO A 54 -5.00 -10.02 -10.35
CA PRO A 54 -6.00 -9.57 -11.31
C PRO A 54 -7.18 -8.92 -10.57
N ASP A 55 -7.51 -7.69 -10.96
CA ASP A 55 -8.54 -6.85 -10.33
C ASP A 55 -8.39 -6.58 -8.82
N GLY A 56 -7.30 -7.00 -8.19
CA GLY A 56 -6.96 -6.69 -6.81
C GLY A 56 -6.65 -5.21 -6.65
N LYS A 57 -7.63 -4.43 -6.18
CA LYS A 57 -7.52 -2.98 -6.04
C LYS A 57 -7.99 -2.53 -4.67
N LEU A 58 -7.27 -1.58 -4.09
CA LEU A 58 -7.67 -0.86 -2.89
C LEU A 58 -8.06 0.57 -3.27
N LEU A 59 -9.30 0.97 -2.99
CA LEU A 59 -9.72 2.37 -3.11
C LEU A 59 -9.26 3.13 -1.87
N ILE A 60 -8.50 4.20 -2.06
CA ILE A 60 -8.01 5.06 -0.98
C ILE A 60 -8.35 6.53 -1.26
N LYS A 61 -8.51 7.31 -0.19
CA LYS A 61 -8.48 8.78 -0.23
C LYS A 61 -7.13 9.26 0.28
N VAL A 62 -6.43 10.06 -0.50
CA VAL A 62 -5.12 10.60 -0.14
C VAL A 62 -5.24 12.09 0.13
N GLU A 63 -4.86 12.50 1.34
CA GLU A 63 -4.74 13.90 1.74
C GLU A 63 -3.30 14.16 2.19
N LYS A 64 -2.70 15.24 1.70
CA LYS A 64 -1.34 15.65 2.07
C LYS A 64 -1.41 17.03 2.72
N VAL A 65 -0.90 17.13 3.93
CA VAL A 65 -0.72 18.41 4.63
C VAL A 65 0.77 18.74 4.58
N THR A 66 1.11 19.85 3.95
CA THR A 66 2.46 20.41 3.95
C THR A 66 2.44 21.68 4.79
N TYR A 67 3.19 21.69 5.88
CA TYR A 67 3.41 22.87 6.72
C TYR A 67 4.60 23.68 6.20
#